data_AF-L8MV60-F1
#
_entry.id   AF-L8MV60-F1
#
_cell.length_a   1.000
_cell.length_b   1.000
_cell.length_c   1.000
_cell.angle_alpha   90.00
_cell.angle_beta   90.00
_cell.angle_gamma   90.00
#
_symmetry.space_group_name_H-M   'P 1'
#
loop_
_entity.id
_entity.type
_entity.pdbx_description
1 polymer ?
#
loop_
_entity_poly.entity_id
_entity_poly.type
_entity_poly.pdbx_seq_one_letter_code
_entity_poly.pdbx_strand_id
1 'polypeptide(L)'
;MSVVSSVLIPIIKLWLRSQVEHIESIEIAIAGKSRQILSGDIPKANVIGVGAKYQGLAVTNIDLCAEAIHLNIAQILKGETLRLLDPIRVTMDVELSAADLQSCLRSPLFLEAIATDAPPVVTSDDQIRSLLETLLHKLGDEFTLHDLAIVEGRAKCRGEFAIAAT
;
A
#
# COMPACT_ATOMS: atom_id res chain seq x y z
N MET A 1 9.94 -16.10 18.81
CA MET A 1 9.03 -15.92 17.67
C MET A 1 8.04 -17.08 17.66
N SER A 2 6.75 -16.80 17.48
CA SER A 2 5.69 -17.82 17.50
C SER A 2 5.66 -18.62 16.19
N VAL A 3 5.46 -19.94 16.28
CA VAL A 3 5.29 -20.85 15.13
C VAL A 3 4.11 -20.43 14.22
N VAL A 4 3.14 -19.70 14.78
CA VAL A 4 1.97 -19.18 14.05
C VAL A 4 2.38 -18.10 13.07
N SER A 5 3.21 -17.15 13.50
CA SER A 5 3.73 -16.09 12.65
C SER A 5 4.58 -16.67 11.49
N SER A 6 5.30 -17.77 11.71
CA SER A 6 6.15 -18.38 10.68
C SER A 6 5.40 -19.04 9.52
N VAL A 7 4.10 -19.35 9.67
CA VAL A 7 3.29 -19.94 8.57
C VAL A 7 2.43 -18.86 7.90
N LEU A 8 1.85 -17.95 8.70
CA LEU A 8 0.97 -16.89 8.20
C LEU A 8 1.70 -15.80 7.44
N ILE A 9 2.86 -15.36 7.93
CA ILE A 9 3.64 -14.32 7.28
C ILE A 9 4.00 -14.71 5.83
N PRO A 10 4.52 -15.92 5.54
CA PRO A 10 4.75 -16.35 4.17
C PRO A 10 3.51 -16.33 3.27
N ILE A 11 2.34 -16.73 3.79
CA ILE A 11 1.09 -16.77 3.01
C ILE A 11 0.64 -15.34 2.69
N ILE A 12 0.60 -14.45 3.68
CA ILE A 12 0.23 -13.05 3.49
C ILE A 12 1.23 -12.37 2.54
N LYS A 13 2.52 -12.65 2.69
CA LYS A 13 3.58 -12.16 1.81
C LYS A 13 3.39 -12.64 0.37
N LEU A 14 3.03 -13.91 0.17
CA LEU A 14 2.74 -14.45 -1.16
C LEU A 14 1.50 -13.79 -1.78
N TRP A 15 0.44 -13.60 -0.99
CA TRP A 15 -0.78 -12.93 -1.42
C TRP A 15 -0.54 -11.45 -1.78
N LEU A 16 0.21 -10.69 -0.97
CA LEU A 16 0.58 -9.31 -1.29
C LEU A 16 1.44 -9.23 -2.56
N ARG A 17 2.41 -10.15 -2.71
CA ARG A 17 3.22 -10.26 -3.93
C ARG A 17 2.40 -10.55 -5.18
N SER A 18 1.29 -11.28 -5.06
CA SER A 18 0.40 -11.52 -6.21
C SER A 18 -0.49 -10.32 -6.57
N GLN A 19 -0.60 -9.32 -5.68
CA GLN A 19 -1.36 -8.10 -5.98
C GLN A 19 -0.56 -7.07 -6.77
N VAL A 20 0.77 -7.23 -6.86
CA VAL A 20 1.68 -6.26 -7.50
C VAL A 20 2.38 -6.88 -8.70
N GLU A 21 2.71 -6.05 -9.70
CA GLU A 21 3.48 -6.48 -10.88
C GLU A 21 4.90 -6.88 -10.50
N HIS A 22 5.50 -6.10 -9.58
CA HIS A 22 6.84 -6.31 -9.09
C HIS A 22 6.97 -5.83 -7.65
N ILE A 23 7.83 -6.45 -6.87
CA ILE A 23 8.26 -5.95 -5.57
C ILE A 23 9.60 -6.59 -5.24
N GLU A 24 10.62 -5.78 -4.99
CA GLU A 24 11.97 -6.28 -4.71
C GLU A 24 12.01 -6.98 -3.35
N SER A 25 11.52 -6.29 -2.32
CA SER A 25 11.46 -6.82 -0.97
C SER A 25 10.15 -6.44 -0.29
N ILE A 26 9.67 -7.35 0.55
CA ILE A 26 8.50 -7.12 1.38
C ILE A 26 8.74 -7.79 2.74
N GLU A 27 8.58 -7.03 3.80
CA GLU A 27 8.69 -7.46 5.17
C GLU A 27 7.34 -7.25 5.86
N ILE A 28 6.97 -8.20 6.72
CA ILE A 28 5.71 -8.15 7.44
C ILE A 28 6.00 -8.44 8.90
N ALA A 29 5.57 -7.53 9.76
CA ALA A 29 5.57 -7.70 11.20
C ALA A 29 4.13 -7.72 11.70
N ILE A 30 3.79 -8.72 12.52
CA ILE A 30 2.45 -8.86 13.11
C ILE A 30 2.61 -8.86 14.62
N ALA A 31 1.93 -7.94 15.30
CA ALA A 31 1.84 -7.93 16.75
C ALA A 31 0.65 -8.78 17.22
N GLY A 32 0.83 -9.52 18.31
CA GLY A 32 -0.24 -10.29 18.92
C GLY A 32 0.23 -11.62 19.51
N LYS A 33 -0.64 -12.21 20.34
CA LYS A 33 -0.41 -13.55 20.88
C LYS A 33 -0.78 -14.59 19.82
N SER A 34 -0.05 -15.70 19.76
CA SER A 34 -0.27 -16.79 18.79
C SER A 34 -1.73 -17.24 18.67
N ARG A 35 -2.41 -17.40 19.81
CA ARG A 35 -3.82 -17.84 19.84
C ARG A 35 -4.77 -16.79 19.24
N GLN A 36 -4.48 -15.51 19.44
CA GLN A 36 -5.27 -14.40 18.90
C GLN A 36 -5.14 -14.33 17.37
N ILE A 37 -3.90 -14.43 16.88
CA ILE A 37 -3.59 -14.48 15.46
C ILE A 37 -4.27 -15.71 14.79
N LEU A 38 -4.25 -16.87 15.44
CA LEU A 38 -4.93 -18.08 14.92
C LEU A 38 -6.45 -17.97 14.88
N SER A 39 -7.06 -17.22 15.81
CA SER A 39 -8.49 -16.93 15.73
C SER A 39 -8.84 -15.92 14.65
N GLY A 40 -7.83 -15.32 14.01
CA GLY A 40 -7.99 -14.31 12.97
C GLY A 40 -8.04 -12.88 13.45
N ASP A 41 -7.81 -12.65 14.75
CA ASP A 41 -7.72 -11.32 15.34
C ASP A 41 -6.25 -10.89 15.39
N ILE A 42 -5.93 -9.86 14.63
CA ILE A 42 -4.59 -9.29 14.52
C ILE A 42 -4.65 -7.85 15.06
N PRO A 43 -4.10 -7.61 16.27
CA PRO A 43 -4.05 -6.28 16.87
C PRO A 43 -3.43 -5.23 15.98
N LYS A 44 -2.31 -5.57 15.34
CA LYS A 44 -1.53 -4.67 14.51
C LYS A 44 -0.68 -5.44 13.52
N ALA A 45 -0.61 -4.95 12.30
CA ALA A 45 0.32 -5.42 11.28
C ALA A 45 1.03 -4.23 10.63
N ASN A 46 2.31 -4.41 10.37
CA ASN A 46 3.15 -3.51 9.61
C ASN A 46 3.67 -4.25 8.37
N VAL A 47 3.57 -3.62 7.21
CA VAL A 47 4.09 -4.13 5.94
C VAL A 47 5.03 -3.10 5.37
N ILE A 48 6.28 -3.48 5.18
CA ILE A 48 7.29 -2.64 4.53
C ILE A 48 7.59 -3.25 3.17
N GLY A 49 7.42 -2.47 2.10
CA GLY A 49 7.73 -2.86 0.74
C GLY A 49 8.81 -1.95 0.14
N VAL A 50 9.69 -2.52 -0.68
CA VAL A 50 10.72 -1.78 -1.43
C VAL A 50 10.63 -2.15 -2.91
N GLY A 51 10.72 -1.13 -3.77
CA GLY A 51 10.70 -1.29 -5.23
C GLY A 51 9.41 -1.93 -5.73
N ALA A 52 8.26 -1.51 -5.19
CA ALA A 52 6.96 -2.05 -5.55
C ALA A 52 6.46 -1.41 -6.86
N LYS A 53 5.85 -2.21 -7.74
CA LYS A 53 5.23 -1.74 -8.97
C LYS A 53 3.80 -2.27 -9.09
N TYR A 54 2.85 -1.38 -9.30
CA TYR A 54 1.43 -1.73 -9.44
C TYR A 54 0.79 -0.92 -10.57
N GLN A 55 0.27 -1.59 -11.60
CA GLN A 55 -0.37 -0.94 -12.76
C GLN A 55 0.50 0.20 -13.35
N GLY A 56 1.81 -0.02 -13.46
CA GLY A 56 2.76 1.00 -13.88
C GLY A 56 3.18 2.05 -12.83
N LEU A 57 2.51 2.13 -11.67
CA LEU A 57 2.95 2.96 -10.54
C LEU A 57 4.15 2.32 -9.86
N ALA A 58 5.30 2.97 -9.91
CA ALA A 58 6.52 2.54 -9.22
C ALA A 58 6.63 3.27 -7.88
N VAL A 59 6.87 2.54 -6.80
CA VAL A 59 7.03 3.05 -5.45
C VAL A 59 8.36 2.56 -4.90
N THR A 60 9.21 3.49 -4.47
CA THR A 60 10.54 3.16 -3.95
C THR A 60 10.45 2.48 -2.60
N ASN A 61 9.77 3.12 -1.64
CA ASN A 61 9.50 2.54 -0.33
C ASN A 61 8.03 2.75 0.02
N ILE A 62 7.44 1.76 0.67
CA ILE A 62 6.10 1.85 1.25
C ILE A 62 6.09 1.20 2.63
N ASP A 63 5.60 1.92 3.63
CA ASP A 63 5.30 1.39 4.96
C ASP A 63 3.80 1.51 5.18
N LEU A 64 3.15 0.38 5.43
CA LEU A 64 1.72 0.28 5.71
C LEU A 64 1.55 -0.22 7.14
N CYS A 65 0.72 0.46 7.90
CA CYS A 65 0.36 0.07 9.25
C CYS A 65 -1.16 0.03 9.40
N ALA A 66 -1.67 -1.09 9.90
CA ALA A 66 -3.08 -1.31 10.14
C ALA A 66 -3.30 -1.95 11.52
N GLU A 67 -4.43 -1.64 12.14
CA GLU A 67 -4.80 -2.10 13.48
C GLU A 67 -6.19 -2.75 13.47
N ALA A 68 -6.46 -3.59 14.48
CA ALA A 68 -7.74 -4.30 14.65
C ALA A 68 -8.19 -5.05 13.39
N ILE A 69 -7.29 -5.87 12.82
CA ILE A 69 -7.50 -6.58 11.57
C ILE A 69 -8.16 -7.94 11.86
N HIS A 70 -9.30 -8.21 11.23
CA HIS A 70 -9.97 -9.50 11.31
C HIS A 70 -9.86 -10.26 9.99
N LEU A 71 -9.20 -11.41 10.02
CA LEU A 71 -8.97 -12.26 8.86
C LEU A 71 -9.59 -13.65 9.04
N ASN A 72 -9.94 -14.31 7.94
CA ASN A 72 -10.50 -15.66 7.94
C ASN A 72 -9.45 -16.79 8.15
N ILE A 73 -8.53 -16.64 9.11
CA ILE A 73 -7.37 -17.52 9.28
C ILE A 73 -7.74 -19.00 9.44
N ALA A 74 -8.80 -19.31 10.19
CA ALA A 74 -9.27 -20.69 10.35
C ALA A 74 -9.72 -21.35 9.04
N GLN A 75 -10.17 -20.56 8.06
CA GLN A 75 -10.56 -21.01 6.73
C GLN A 75 -9.34 -21.10 5.78
N ILE A 76 -8.37 -20.19 5.92
CA ILE A 76 -7.10 -20.26 5.17
C ILE A 76 -6.37 -21.57 5.46
N LEU A 77 -6.38 -22.02 6.73
CA LEU A 77 -5.81 -23.31 7.11
C LEU A 77 -6.54 -24.52 6.48
N LYS A 78 -7.75 -24.32 5.95
CA LYS A 78 -8.52 -25.32 5.19
C LYS A 78 -8.39 -25.16 3.67
N GLY A 79 -7.56 -24.21 3.20
CA GLY A 79 -7.31 -23.96 1.78
C GLY A 79 -8.19 -22.88 1.14
N GLU A 80 -8.99 -22.15 1.92
CA GLU A 80 -9.72 -21.00 1.40
C GLU A 80 -8.80 -19.79 1.15
N THR A 81 -9.26 -18.86 0.31
CA THR A 81 -8.56 -17.61 0.05
C THR A 81 -8.58 -16.69 1.26
N LEU A 82 -7.53 -15.88 1.38
CA LEU A 82 -7.44 -14.84 2.42
C LEU A 82 -8.52 -13.80 2.18
N ARG A 83 -9.32 -13.54 3.22
CA ARG A 83 -10.40 -12.56 3.24
C ARG A 83 -10.29 -11.67 4.46
N LEU A 84 -10.59 -10.40 4.23
CA LEU A 84 -10.72 -9.40 5.26
C LEU A 84 -12.17 -9.40 5.74
N LEU A 85 -12.39 -9.78 6.99
CA LEU A 85 -13.74 -9.97 7.53
C LEU A 85 -14.41 -8.65 7.89
N ASP A 86 -13.62 -7.67 8.34
CA ASP A 86 -14.09 -6.34 8.73
C ASP A 86 -13.26 -5.27 8.02
N PRO A 87 -13.86 -4.11 7.67
CA PRO A 87 -13.12 -3.01 7.07
C PRO A 87 -12.04 -2.52 8.03
N ILE A 88 -10.86 -2.22 7.49
CA ILE A 88 -9.72 -1.72 8.27
C ILE A 88 -9.29 -0.35 7.77
N ARG A 89 -8.73 0.45 8.69
CA ARG A 89 -8.00 1.66 8.34
C ARG A 89 -6.52 1.34 8.23
N VAL A 90 -5.91 1.82 7.15
CA VAL A 90 -4.50 1.61 6.84
C VAL A 90 -3.84 2.97 6.75
N THR A 91 -2.90 3.21 7.65
CA THR A 91 -1.95 4.33 7.53
C THR A 91 -0.82 3.93 6.59
N MET A 92 -0.41 4.86 5.73
CA MET A 92 0.65 4.65 4.76
C MET A 92 1.67 5.77 4.77
N ASP A 93 2.93 5.38 4.63
CA ASP A 93 4.07 6.24 4.34
C ASP A 93 4.71 5.75 3.04
N VAL A 94 4.73 6.60 2.02
CA VAL A 94 5.27 6.29 0.69
C VAL A 94 6.41 7.23 0.36
N GLU A 95 7.47 6.67 -0.20
CA GLU A 95 8.58 7.42 -0.79
C GLU A 95 8.76 7.02 -2.25
N LEU A 96 8.92 8.03 -3.09
CA LEU A 96 9.16 7.93 -4.52
C LEU A 96 10.46 8.66 -4.85
N SER A 97 11.38 7.94 -5.48
CA SER A 97 12.54 8.50 -6.15
C SER A 97 12.10 9.35 -7.34
N ALA A 98 12.97 10.22 -7.85
CA ALA A 98 12.64 11.03 -9.02
C ALA A 98 12.34 10.19 -10.26
N ALA A 99 13.04 9.06 -10.42
CA ALA A 99 12.78 8.12 -11.52
C ALA A 99 11.42 7.43 -11.36
N ASP A 100 11.11 6.96 -10.16
CA ASP A 100 9.85 6.25 -9.88
C ASP A 100 8.65 7.19 -9.95
N LEU A 101 8.78 8.42 -9.46
CA LEU A 101 7.76 9.45 -9.60
C LEU A 101 7.48 9.75 -11.09
N GLN A 102 8.52 9.92 -11.89
CA GLN A 102 8.34 10.19 -13.31
C GLN A 102 7.71 8.99 -14.04
N SER A 103 7.99 7.77 -13.59
CA SER A 103 7.30 6.55 -14.05
C SER A 103 5.83 6.57 -13.65
N CYS A 104 5.50 6.94 -12.40
CA CYS A 104 4.14 7.08 -11.90
C CYS A 104 3.33 8.08 -12.72
N LEU A 105 3.88 9.27 -13.01
CA LEU A 105 3.22 10.29 -13.80
C LEU A 105 2.92 9.85 -15.26
N ARG A 106 3.60 8.81 -15.73
CA ARG A 106 3.41 8.20 -17.05
C ARG A 106 2.56 6.93 -16.99
N SER A 107 2.14 6.49 -15.81
CA SER A 107 1.38 5.25 -15.66
C SER A 107 -0.04 5.44 -16.20
N PRO A 108 -0.63 4.39 -16.81
CA PRO A 108 -2.02 4.44 -17.26
C PRO A 108 -2.98 4.81 -16.13
N LEU A 109 -2.75 4.27 -14.93
CA LEU A 109 -3.57 4.56 -13.76
C LEU A 109 -3.55 6.05 -13.39
N PHE A 110 -2.38 6.70 -13.45
CA PHE A 110 -2.28 8.13 -13.21
C PHE A 110 -3.01 8.94 -14.29
N LEU A 111 -2.77 8.61 -15.56
CA LEU A 111 -3.39 9.28 -16.71
C LEU A 111 -4.93 9.17 -16.70
N GLU A 112 -5.45 7.99 -16.39
CA GLU A 112 -6.87 7.74 -16.18
C GLU A 112 -7.40 8.57 -15.01
N ALA A 113 -6.68 8.58 -13.88
CA ALA A 113 -7.08 9.36 -12.71
C ALA A 113 -7.16 10.85 -13.04
N ILE A 114 -6.19 11.43 -13.75
CA ILE A 114 -6.23 12.85 -14.16
C ILE A 114 -7.04 13.11 -15.44
N ALA A 115 -7.67 12.07 -16.02
CA ALA A 115 -8.45 12.14 -17.26
C ALA A 115 -7.69 12.83 -18.42
N THR A 116 -6.42 12.47 -18.60
CA THR A 116 -5.54 13.06 -19.63
C THR A 116 -4.83 11.95 -20.40
N ASP A 117 -4.84 12.02 -21.74
CA ASP A 117 -4.26 10.98 -22.62
C ASP A 117 -2.74 11.11 -22.83
N ALA A 118 -2.14 12.21 -22.39
CA ALA A 118 -0.71 12.49 -22.55
C ALA A 118 -0.01 12.67 -21.21
N PRO A 119 1.17 12.03 -20.99
CA PRO A 119 1.94 12.22 -19.78
C PRO A 119 2.35 13.68 -19.60
N PRO A 120 2.09 14.28 -18.43
CA PRO A 120 2.52 15.64 -18.16
C PRO A 120 4.04 15.71 -18.20
N VAL A 121 4.56 16.71 -18.91
CA VAL A 121 5.99 17.03 -18.89
C VAL A 121 6.23 17.90 -17.67
N VAL A 122 6.64 17.26 -16.58
CA VAL A 122 6.84 17.94 -15.30
C VAL A 122 8.31 18.36 -15.19
N THR A 123 8.54 19.65 -14.95
CA THR A 123 9.89 20.23 -14.92
C THR A 123 10.22 20.96 -13.61
N SER A 124 9.25 21.04 -12.69
CA SER A 124 9.46 21.61 -11.35
C SER A 124 8.68 20.87 -10.27
N ASP A 125 9.18 20.95 -9.04
CA ASP A 125 8.56 20.35 -7.85
C ASP A 125 7.15 20.90 -7.60
N ASP A 126 6.90 22.18 -7.91
CA ASP A 126 5.57 22.80 -7.78
C ASP A 126 4.53 22.18 -8.73
N GLN A 127 4.94 21.83 -9.95
CA GLN A 127 4.06 21.17 -10.90
C GLN A 127 3.76 19.73 -10.45
N ILE A 128 4.76 19.01 -9.93
CA ILE A 128 4.58 17.68 -9.34
C ILE A 128 3.55 17.77 -8.22
N ARG A 129 3.69 18.76 -7.34
CA ARG A 129 2.82 18.98 -6.20
C ARG A 129 1.37 19.16 -6.64
N SER A 130 1.12 20.09 -7.56
CA SER A 130 -0.23 20.37 -8.04
C SER A 130 -0.89 19.14 -8.70
N LEU A 131 -0.12 18.35 -9.44
CA LEU A 131 -0.60 17.11 -10.06
C LEU A 131 -0.97 16.04 -9.02
N LEU A 132 -0.10 15.82 -8.03
CA LEU A 132 -0.38 14.87 -6.95
C LEU A 132 -1.56 15.32 -6.11
N GLU A 133 -1.65 16.61 -5.75
CA GLU A 133 -2.80 17.17 -5.04
C GLU A 133 -4.11 16.99 -5.82
N THR A 134 -4.08 17.16 -7.15
CA THR A 134 -5.26 16.93 -8.01
C THR A 134 -5.70 15.46 -7.98
N LEU A 135 -4.75 14.53 -8.06
CA LEU A 135 -5.05 13.10 -7.98
C LEU A 135 -5.63 12.72 -6.61
N LEU A 136 -5.02 13.23 -5.54
CA LEU A 136 -5.46 12.99 -4.17
C LEU A 136 -6.86 13.56 -3.92
N HIS A 137 -7.17 14.73 -4.49
CA HIS A 137 -8.51 15.30 -4.42
C HIS A 137 -9.55 14.45 -5.15
N LYS A 138 -9.16 13.79 -6.26
CA LYS A 138 -10.05 12.87 -6.99
C LYS A 138 -10.29 11.54 -6.28
N LEU A 139 -9.35 11.07 -5.46
CA LEU A 139 -9.56 9.92 -4.58
C LEU A 139 -10.60 10.23 -3.48
N GLY A 140 -10.87 11.51 -3.21
CA GLY A 140 -11.98 11.94 -2.38
C GLY A 140 -11.90 11.39 -0.95
N ASP A 141 -13.05 11.01 -0.40
CA ASP A 141 -13.19 10.57 1.00
C ASP A 141 -12.55 9.20 1.28
N GLU A 142 -12.12 8.47 0.25
CA GLU A 142 -11.47 7.16 0.41
C GLU A 142 -10.01 7.29 0.89
N PHE A 143 -9.39 8.44 0.66
CA PHE A 143 -8.00 8.72 1.02
C PHE A 143 -7.84 10.04 1.76
N THR A 144 -7.28 9.98 2.97
CA THR A 144 -6.90 11.16 3.75
C THR A 144 -5.41 11.41 3.62
N LEU A 145 -5.02 12.49 2.94
CA LEU A 145 -3.64 12.95 2.92
C LEU A 145 -3.30 13.66 4.24
N HIS A 146 -2.25 13.22 4.91
CA HIS A 146 -1.72 13.87 6.11
C HIS A 146 -0.55 14.79 5.80
N ASP A 147 0.38 14.33 4.95
CA ASP A 147 1.57 15.10 4.59
C ASP A 147 2.02 14.76 3.16
N LEU A 148 2.50 15.76 2.43
CA LEU A 148 3.09 15.63 1.11
C LEU A 148 4.29 16.56 0.99
N ALA A 149 5.47 15.96 0.92
CA ALA A 149 6.72 16.67 0.72
C ALA A 149 7.31 16.31 -0.64
N ILE A 150 7.68 17.33 -1.41
CA ILE A 150 8.36 17.16 -2.70
C ILE A 150 9.63 17.98 -2.67
N VAL A 151 10.76 17.32 -2.93
CA VAL A 151 12.10 17.92 -2.91
C VAL A 151 12.95 17.24 -3.96
N GLU A 152 13.50 18.01 -4.90
CA GLU A 152 14.40 17.54 -5.96
C GLU A 152 13.77 16.43 -6.81
N GLY A 153 12.50 16.59 -7.18
CA GLY A 153 11.74 15.61 -7.94
C GLY A 153 11.42 14.32 -7.18
N ARG A 154 11.77 14.20 -5.89
CA ARG A 154 11.34 13.09 -5.04
C ARG A 154 10.06 13.46 -4.33
N ALA A 155 9.18 12.48 -4.11
CA ALA A 155 7.95 12.68 -3.38
C ALA A 155 7.90 11.77 -2.16
N LYS A 156 7.49 12.34 -1.02
CA LYS A 156 7.15 11.61 0.19
C LYS A 156 5.73 11.96 0.58
N CYS A 157 4.90 10.94 0.77
CA CYS A 157 3.49 11.07 1.05
C CYS A 157 3.14 10.25 2.29
N ARG A 158 2.40 10.86 3.22
CA ARG A 158 1.78 10.17 4.34
C ARG A 158 0.27 10.33 4.24
N GLY A 159 -0.46 9.24 4.40
CA GLY A 159 -1.91 9.29 4.42
C GLY A 159 -2.55 8.08 5.11
N GLU A 160 -3.87 8.05 5.07
CA GLU A 160 -4.68 6.96 5.58
C GLU A 160 -5.80 6.65 4.59
N PHE A 161 -6.12 5.37 4.41
CA PHE A 161 -7.25 4.94 3.60
C PHE A 161 -7.97 3.77 4.26
N ALA A 162 -9.23 3.55 3.87
CA ALA A 162 -10.01 2.41 4.33
C ALA A 162 -9.94 1.28 3.29
N ILE A 163 -9.77 0.05 3.75
CA ILE A 163 -9.94 -1.15 2.92
C ILE A 163 -11.26 -1.81 3.34
N ALA A 164 -12.15 -1.99 2.38
CA ALA A 164 -13.42 -2.70 2.60
C ALA A 164 -13.20 -4.20 2.81
N ALA A 165 -14.08 -4.82 3.59
CA ALA A 165 -14.11 -6.28 3.77
C ALA A 165 -14.31 -7.03 2.44
N THR A 166 -13.81 -8.27 2.35
CA THR A 166 -13.75 -9.08 1.12
C THR A 166 -14.34 -10.49 1.27
#